data_AF-A0A8J7YCC2-F1
#
_entry.id   AF-A0A8J7YCC2-F1
#
_cell.length_a   1.000
_cell.length_b   1.000
_cell.length_c   1.000
_cell.angle_alpha   90.00
_cell.angle_beta   90.00
_cell.angle_gamma   90.00
#
_symmetry.space_group_name_H-M   'P 1'
#
loop_
_entity.id
_entity.type
_entity.pdbx_description
1 polymer ?
#
loop_
_entity_poly.entity_id
_entity_poly.type
_entity_poly.pdbx_seq_one_letter_code
_entity_poly.pdbx_strand_id
1 'polypeptide(L)'
;MTLYALEDIDDALDATRAFLFPIDRTRWIKLAVVVFFVGGPVANFNFSQYNVPAEQGPGGMPPIPEIGTNVVLLVAAVVLVALLVGLALLLVGSVMEFVLVESLRHETVAIRAYWDRRWRQGVRLFGFRLLVNGLVLGSFAVLFALFVLPALFDIGPGAAPVGGLSLAGFLLLLPVIVVLALVVGIVDTVTTSFVVPVMVLEDRTVLGGWRRLWPTMTGQPWQYLAYLVANFVLAVVTGILVAIATGLAALLLLIPFGFLGLIGLLLFFLFAPLGVGVLAVVGVLFVLALLAVAALVQVPVVTYLRYYALLVLGDIATEFDLIPERRAAVRTEEL
;
A
#
# COMPACT_ATOMS: atom_id res chain seq x y z
N MET A 1 -26.70 -1.10 -22.29
CA MET A 1 -26.05 -1.94 -21.27
C MET A 1 -25.57 -0.99 -20.20
N THR A 2 -26.21 -1.01 -19.03
CA THR A 2 -25.75 -0.22 -17.91
C THR A 2 -24.45 -0.82 -17.39
N LEU A 3 -23.51 0.05 -17.02
CA LEU A 3 -22.23 -0.37 -16.48
C LEU A 3 -22.40 -0.44 -14.96
N TYR A 4 -22.49 -1.66 -14.40
CA TYR A 4 -22.60 -1.87 -12.94
C TYR A 4 -21.54 -1.08 -12.15
N ALA A 5 -20.34 -0.96 -12.72
CA ALA A 5 -19.25 -0.16 -12.17
C ALA A 5 -19.58 1.32 -11.91
N LEU A 6 -20.60 1.90 -12.55
CA LEU A 6 -21.06 3.27 -12.31
C LEU A 6 -22.26 3.32 -11.35
N GLU A 7 -23.18 2.36 -11.45
CA GLU A 7 -24.35 2.25 -10.56
C GLU A 7 -23.92 1.95 -9.12
N ASP A 8 -22.93 1.07 -8.95
CA ASP A 8 -22.45 0.66 -7.63
C ASP A 8 -21.64 1.74 -6.90
N ILE A 9 -21.34 2.88 -7.54
CA ILE A 9 -20.56 3.98 -6.93
C ILE A 9 -21.35 4.62 -5.79
N ASP A 10 -22.63 4.93 -6.02
CA ASP A 10 -23.50 5.57 -5.05
C ASP A 10 -23.95 4.53 -4.01
N ASP A 11 -24.30 3.31 -4.44
CA ASP A 11 -24.61 2.20 -3.53
C ASP A 11 -23.47 1.93 -2.53
N ALA A 12 -22.21 2.00 -2.98
CA ALA A 12 -21.05 1.82 -2.13
C ALA A 12 -20.86 2.96 -1.13
N LEU A 13 -21.24 4.20 -1.49
CA LEU A 13 -21.20 5.34 -0.58
C LEU A 13 -22.23 5.14 0.55
N ASP A 14 -23.44 4.73 0.21
CA ASP A 14 -24.51 4.50 1.19
C ASP A 14 -24.22 3.30 2.09
N ALA A 15 -23.74 2.19 1.54
CA ALA A 15 -23.29 1.04 2.32
C ALA A 15 -22.17 1.41 3.31
N THR A 16 -21.22 2.24 2.87
CA THR A 16 -20.12 2.74 3.71
C THR A 16 -20.64 3.65 4.82
N ARG A 17 -21.56 4.56 4.49
CA ARG A 17 -22.17 5.47 5.46
C ARG A 17 -22.96 4.69 6.51
N ALA A 18 -23.79 3.75 6.09
CA ALA A 18 -24.56 2.89 6.99
C ALA A 18 -23.67 2.01 7.89
N PHE A 19 -22.50 1.62 7.41
CA PHE A 19 -21.56 0.83 8.21
C PHE A 19 -20.74 1.67 9.20
N LEU A 20 -20.34 2.88 8.81
CA LEU A 20 -19.49 3.73 9.66
C LEU A 20 -20.27 4.60 10.64
N PHE A 21 -21.56 4.83 10.37
CA PHE A 21 -22.44 5.63 11.23
C PHE A 21 -23.52 4.76 11.89
N PRO A 22 -23.84 5.01 13.18
CA PRO A 22 -23.32 6.05 14.05
C PRO A 22 -21.84 5.84 14.46
N ILE A 23 -21.13 6.92 14.78
CA ILE A 23 -19.68 6.87 15.09
C ILE A 23 -19.46 6.10 16.40
N ASP A 24 -19.03 4.84 16.29
CA ASP A 24 -18.50 4.05 17.40
C ASP A 24 -16.96 4.11 17.42
N ARG A 25 -16.41 4.71 18.49
CA ARG A 25 -14.96 4.84 18.69
C ARG A 25 -14.22 3.50 18.59
N THR A 26 -14.82 2.43 19.10
CA THR A 26 -14.20 1.10 19.10
C THR A 26 -14.12 0.55 17.68
N ARG A 27 -15.19 0.70 16.89
CA ARG A 27 -15.24 0.31 15.47
C ARG A 27 -14.20 1.11 14.68
N TRP A 28 -14.17 2.43 14.84
CA TRP A 28 -13.24 3.32 14.13
C TRP A 28 -11.77 3.04 14.46
N ILE A 29 -11.41 2.86 15.73
CA ILE A 29 -10.02 2.55 16.10
C ILE A 29 -9.59 1.19 15.54
N LYS A 30 -10.45 0.16 15.66
CA LYS A 30 -10.15 -1.16 15.09
C LYS A 30 -10.00 -1.10 13.57
N LEU A 31 -10.89 -0.39 12.87
CA LEU A 31 -10.78 -0.20 11.43
C LEU A 31 -9.53 0.59 11.06
N ALA A 32 -9.17 1.64 11.80
CA ALA A 32 -7.94 2.39 11.56
C ALA A 32 -6.70 1.49 11.65
N VAL A 33 -6.66 0.58 12.62
CA VAL A 33 -5.58 -0.43 12.70
C VAL A 33 -5.60 -1.34 11.48
N VAL A 34 -6.75 -1.91 11.10
CA VAL A 34 -6.85 -2.79 9.92
C VAL A 34 -6.43 -2.07 8.65
N VAL A 35 -6.97 -0.86 8.43
CA VAL A 35 -6.72 -0.03 7.25
C VAL A 35 -5.28 0.47 7.20
N PHE A 36 -4.66 0.76 8.33
CA PHE A 36 -3.24 1.10 8.39
C PHE A 36 -2.34 -0.01 7.82
N PHE A 37 -2.76 -1.28 7.91
CA PHE A 37 -2.00 -2.39 7.31
C PHE A 37 -2.46 -2.73 5.89
N VAL A 38 -3.74 -2.52 5.55
CA VAL A 38 -4.29 -2.79 4.22
C VAL A 38 -3.92 -1.70 3.20
N GLY A 39 -4.10 -0.43 3.55
CA GLY A 39 -3.76 0.75 2.72
C GLY A 39 -2.42 1.39 3.09
N GLY A 40 -1.63 0.71 3.93
CA GLY A 40 -0.57 1.29 4.72
C GLY A 40 0.59 1.96 3.98
N PRO A 41 1.29 2.89 4.66
CA PRO A 41 2.42 3.63 4.10
C PRO A 41 3.48 2.75 3.45
N VAL A 42 3.73 1.54 3.97
CA VAL A 42 4.81 0.64 3.50
C VAL A 42 4.61 0.18 2.05
N ALA A 43 3.36 -0.01 1.61
CA ALA A 43 3.05 -0.38 0.23
C ALA A 43 3.12 0.82 -0.74
N ASN A 44 2.86 2.04 -0.22
CA ASN A 44 2.83 3.29 -0.99
C ASN A 44 4.04 4.20 -0.70
N PHE A 45 5.08 3.70 -0.03
CA PHE A 45 6.23 4.48 0.40
C PHE A 45 7.05 4.84 -0.85
N ASN A 46 6.79 6.02 -1.38
CA ASN A 46 7.59 6.61 -2.44
C ASN A 46 8.94 7.05 -1.84
N PHE A 47 9.94 6.18 -1.91
CA PHE A 47 11.33 6.49 -1.52
C PHE A 47 11.96 7.63 -2.35
N SER A 48 11.30 8.05 -3.42
CA SER A 48 11.74 9.05 -4.40
C SER A 48 11.71 10.50 -3.90
N GLN A 49 11.13 10.80 -2.73
CA GLN A 49 10.99 12.17 -2.22
C GLN A 49 12.09 12.65 -1.26
N TYR A 50 13.13 11.85 -1.00
CA TYR A 50 14.33 12.36 -0.33
C TYR A 50 15.13 13.21 -1.32
N ASN A 51 14.78 14.49 -1.40
CA ASN A 51 15.60 15.51 -2.04
C ASN A 51 16.87 15.69 -1.21
N VAL A 52 17.94 14.98 -1.58
CA VAL A 52 19.29 15.31 -1.13
C VAL A 52 19.65 16.62 -1.84
N PRO A 53 19.97 17.72 -1.12
CA PRO A 53 20.38 18.96 -1.75
C PRO A 53 21.61 18.69 -2.63
N ALA A 54 21.45 18.80 -3.94
CA ALA A 54 22.53 18.68 -4.90
C ALA A 54 23.31 20.00 -4.93
N GLU A 55 24.06 20.29 -3.87
CA GLU A 55 25.14 21.27 -3.96
C GLU A 55 26.43 20.56 -4.38
N GLN A 56 26.70 20.51 -5.69
CA GLN A 56 28.05 20.64 -6.27
C GLN A 56 27.99 20.49 -7.81
N GLY A 57 28.56 21.48 -8.50
CA GLY A 57 28.67 21.55 -9.96
C GLY A 57 29.62 20.49 -10.57
N PRO A 58 29.87 20.56 -11.88
CA PRO A 58 30.62 19.54 -12.60
C PRO A 58 32.12 19.67 -12.28
N GLY A 59 32.60 18.88 -11.31
CA GLY A 59 34.02 18.81 -10.96
C GLY A 59 34.28 17.98 -9.72
N GLY A 60 34.57 16.68 -9.92
CA GLY A 60 35.08 15.78 -8.90
C GLY A 60 34.01 15.23 -7.95
N MET A 61 33.64 13.96 -8.13
CA MET A 61 33.05 13.20 -7.02
C MET A 61 34.05 13.27 -5.85
N PRO A 62 33.64 13.76 -4.66
CA PRO A 62 34.50 13.63 -3.49
C PRO A 62 34.84 12.14 -3.33
N PRO A 63 36.10 11.78 -3.02
CA PRO A 63 36.48 10.40 -2.84
C PRO A 63 35.55 9.79 -1.78
N ILE A 64 34.84 8.73 -2.17
CA ILE A 64 33.96 8.01 -1.27
C ILE A 64 34.86 7.57 -0.11
N PRO A 65 34.61 8.02 1.14
CA PRO A 65 35.44 7.63 2.26
C PRO A 65 35.53 6.11 2.28
N GLU A 66 36.73 5.57 2.48
CA GLU A 66 36.94 4.12 2.55
C GLU A 66 36.05 3.58 3.66
N ILE A 67 34.90 3.00 3.28
CA ILE A 67 33.91 2.51 4.22
C ILE A 67 34.53 1.26 4.82
N GLY A 68 35.16 1.39 5.99
CA GLY A 68 35.75 0.27 6.69
C GLY A 68 34.74 -0.87 6.79
N THR A 69 35.19 -2.13 6.68
CA THR A 69 34.34 -3.32 6.60
C THR A 69 33.24 -3.36 7.68
N ASN A 70 33.52 -2.82 8.87
CA ASN A 70 32.56 -2.68 9.97
C ASN A 70 31.33 -1.81 9.62
N VAL A 71 31.51 -0.74 8.86
CA VAL A 71 30.41 0.14 8.44
C VAL A 71 29.59 -0.52 7.33
N VAL A 72 30.23 -1.23 6.37
CA VAL A 72 29.50 -2.03 5.37
C VAL A 72 28.65 -3.11 6.03
N LEU A 73 29.21 -3.81 7.02
CA LEU A 73 28.48 -4.82 7.79
C LEU A 73 27.34 -4.23 8.62
N LEU A 74 27.54 -3.06 9.25
CA LEU A 74 26.49 -2.34 9.97
C LEU A 74 25.34 -1.94 9.02
N VAL A 75 25.67 -1.35 7.86
CA VAL A 75 24.67 -0.95 6.86
C VAL A 75 23.93 -2.17 6.34
N ALA A 76 24.63 -3.26 6.00
CA ALA A 76 24.02 -4.50 5.56
C ALA A 76 23.08 -5.08 6.64
N ALA A 77 23.47 -5.04 7.91
CA ALA A 77 22.64 -5.47 9.02
C ALA A 77 21.38 -4.60 9.19
N VAL A 78 21.52 -3.26 9.11
CA VAL A 78 20.38 -2.33 9.19
C VAL A 78 19.41 -2.55 8.02
N VAL A 79 19.93 -2.71 6.80
CA VAL A 79 19.13 -3.00 5.60
C VAL A 79 18.41 -4.34 5.75
N LEU A 80 19.08 -5.38 6.25
CA LEU A 80 18.47 -6.68 6.50
C LEU A 80 17.34 -6.57 7.52
N VAL A 81 17.56 -5.87 8.64
CA VAL A 81 16.51 -5.65 9.66
C VAL A 81 15.34 -4.87 9.07
N ALA A 82 15.59 -3.79 8.33
CA ALA A 82 14.54 -3.01 7.68
C ALA A 82 13.74 -3.86 6.68
N LEU A 83 14.42 -4.72 5.91
CA LEU A 83 13.78 -5.65 4.97
C LEU A 83 12.92 -6.69 5.69
N LEU A 84 13.41 -7.27 6.79
CA LEU A 84 12.64 -8.21 7.61
C LEU A 84 11.40 -7.56 8.23
N VAL A 85 11.54 -6.34 8.74
CA VAL A 85 10.41 -5.56 9.27
C VAL A 85 9.40 -5.25 8.15
N GLY A 86 9.86 -4.82 6.98
CA GLY A 86 9.01 -4.57 5.82
C GLY A 86 8.22 -5.82 5.41
N LEU A 87 8.88 -6.98 5.31
CA LEU A 87 8.23 -8.25 5.00
C LEU A 87 7.20 -8.66 6.06
N ALA A 88 7.51 -8.46 7.35
CA ALA A 88 6.57 -8.72 8.44
C ALA A 88 5.33 -7.82 8.33
N LEU A 89 5.50 -6.53 8.02
CA LEU A 89 4.39 -5.60 7.82
C LEU A 89 3.53 -5.97 6.61
N LEU A 90 4.14 -6.38 5.50
CA LEU A 90 3.42 -6.88 4.31
C LEU A 90 2.64 -8.17 4.59
N LEU A 91 3.20 -9.06 5.41
CA LEU A 91 2.49 -10.26 5.86
C LEU A 91 1.27 -9.88 6.70
N VAL A 92 1.42 -8.94 7.65
CA VAL A 92 0.31 -8.46 8.47
C VAL A 92 -0.76 -7.81 7.60
N GLY A 93 -0.37 -6.97 6.64
CA GLY A 93 -1.30 -6.38 5.66
C GLY A 93 -2.09 -7.43 4.88
N SER A 94 -1.42 -8.47 4.40
CA SER A 94 -2.06 -9.56 3.66
C SER A 94 -3.09 -10.32 4.49
N VAL A 95 -2.89 -10.48 5.80
CA VAL A 95 -3.89 -11.09 6.70
C VAL A 95 -5.02 -10.10 7.02
N MET A 96 -4.69 -8.81 7.22
CA MET A 96 -5.67 -7.76 7.54
C MET A 96 -6.69 -7.54 6.43
N GLU A 97 -6.37 -7.85 5.17
CA GLU A 97 -7.35 -7.82 4.08
C GLU A 97 -8.51 -8.80 4.29
N PHE A 98 -8.21 -10.01 4.77
CA PHE A 98 -9.25 -10.99 5.10
C PHE A 98 -10.08 -10.54 6.30
N VAL A 99 -9.42 -9.93 7.29
CA VAL A 99 -10.10 -9.33 8.45
C VAL A 99 -11.04 -8.21 8.00
N LEU A 100 -10.62 -7.37 7.07
CA LEU A 100 -11.44 -6.30 6.52
C LEU A 100 -12.67 -6.88 5.82
N VAL A 101 -12.48 -7.83 4.89
CA VAL A 101 -13.61 -8.46 4.17
C VAL A 101 -14.61 -9.11 5.14
N GLU A 102 -14.13 -9.89 6.11
CA GLU A 102 -15.01 -10.53 7.10
C GLU A 102 -15.75 -9.49 7.95
N SER A 103 -15.09 -8.37 8.28
CA SER A 103 -15.70 -7.29 9.07
C SER A 103 -16.80 -6.56 8.29
N LEU A 104 -16.62 -6.36 6.98
CA LEU A 104 -17.64 -5.74 6.13
C LEU A 104 -18.81 -6.69 5.87
N ARG A 105 -18.53 -7.99 5.71
CA ARG A 105 -19.54 -9.04 5.53
C ARG A 105 -20.45 -9.20 6.74
N HIS A 106 -19.89 -9.19 7.94
CA HIS A 106 -20.63 -9.42 9.19
C HIS A 106 -21.00 -8.12 9.92
N GLU A 107 -20.72 -6.96 9.33
CA GLU A 107 -20.91 -5.62 9.91
C GLU A 107 -20.35 -5.43 11.34
N THR A 108 -19.36 -6.25 11.72
CA THR A 108 -18.80 -6.30 13.06
C THR A 108 -17.28 -6.42 12.99
N VAL A 109 -16.57 -5.66 13.82
CA VAL A 109 -15.10 -5.60 13.75
C VAL A 109 -14.48 -6.43 14.88
N ALA A 110 -14.07 -7.65 14.53
CA ALA A 110 -13.48 -8.64 15.45
C ALA A 110 -12.10 -9.11 14.96
N ILE A 111 -11.09 -8.22 15.08
CA ILE A 111 -9.73 -8.44 14.54
C ILE A 111 -9.16 -9.81 14.95
N ARG A 112 -9.14 -10.13 16.25
CA ARG A 112 -8.54 -11.37 16.75
C ARG A 112 -9.23 -12.63 16.22
N ALA A 113 -10.56 -12.66 16.25
CA ALA A 113 -11.32 -13.83 15.81
C ALA A 113 -11.14 -14.10 14.32
N TYR A 114 -11.19 -13.04 13.49
CA TYR A 114 -10.99 -13.18 12.04
C TYR A 114 -9.55 -13.47 11.68
N TRP A 115 -8.59 -12.88 12.40
CA TRP A 115 -7.17 -13.18 12.25
C TRP A 115 -6.88 -14.67 12.48
N ASP A 116 -7.30 -15.22 13.61
CA ASP A 116 -7.05 -16.62 13.97
C ASP A 116 -7.70 -17.60 12.99
N ARG A 117 -8.85 -17.23 12.41
CA ARG A 117 -9.53 -18.03 11.38
C ARG A 117 -8.86 -17.95 10.01
N ARG A 118 -8.35 -16.78 9.61
CA ARG A 118 -7.93 -16.49 8.23
C ARG A 118 -6.41 -16.34 8.03
N TRP A 119 -5.59 -16.42 9.08
CA TRP A 119 -4.13 -16.21 8.96
C TRP A 119 -3.46 -17.12 7.92
N ARG A 120 -3.89 -18.39 7.81
CA ARG A 120 -3.35 -19.33 6.81
C ARG A 120 -3.60 -18.88 5.38
N GLN A 121 -4.76 -18.25 5.12
CA GLN A 121 -5.09 -17.69 3.82
C GLN A 121 -4.28 -16.41 3.58
N GLY A 122 -4.12 -15.56 4.60
CA GLY A 122 -3.26 -14.38 4.53
C GLY A 122 -1.79 -14.69 4.24
N VAL A 123 -1.21 -15.73 4.86
CA VAL A 123 0.17 -16.19 4.55
C VAL A 123 0.28 -16.70 3.11
N ARG A 124 -0.74 -17.43 2.62
CA ARG A 124 -0.76 -17.89 1.22
C ARG A 124 -0.87 -16.73 0.23
N LEU A 125 -1.67 -15.72 0.55
CA LEU A 125 -1.77 -14.48 -0.23
C LEU A 125 -0.45 -13.72 -0.23
N PHE A 126 0.17 -13.56 0.93
CA PHE A 126 1.49 -12.95 1.06
C PHE A 126 2.54 -13.67 0.21
N GLY A 127 2.59 -15.01 0.27
CA GLY A 127 3.52 -15.79 -0.55
C GLY A 127 3.26 -15.63 -2.06
N PHE A 128 2.00 -15.61 -2.48
CA PHE A 128 1.63 -15.32 -3.87
C PHE A 128 2.08 -13.93 -4.30
N ARG A 129 1.80 -12.90 -3.49
CA ARG A 129 2.24 -11.53 -3.75
C ARG A 129 3.74 -11.38 -3.79
N LEU A 130 4.45 -12.04 -2.87
CA LEU A 130 5.91 -12.00 -2.83
C LEU A 130 6.50 -12.62 -4.09
N LEU A 131 5.90 -13.71 -4.60
CA LEU A 131 6.32 -14.34 -5.84
C LEU A 131 6.05 -13.44 -7.06
N VAL A 132 4.84 -12.89 -7.17
CA VAL A 132 4.44 -12.05 -8.31
C VAL A 132 5.18 -10.71 -8.31
N ASN A 133 5.26 -10.00 -7.18
CA ASN A 133 6.03 -8.76 -7.07
C ASN A 133 7.54 -9.02 -7.10
N GLY A 134 7.99 -10.16 -6.58
CA GLY A 134 9.38 -10.61 -6.67
C GLY A 134 9.84 -10.80 -8.11
N LEU A 135 8.94 -11.13 -9.05
CA LEU A 135 9.27 -11.18 -10.47
C LEU A 135 9.63 -9.79 -11.03
N VAL A 136 8.87 -8.75 -10.64
CA VAL A 136 9.15 -7.36 -11.05
C VAL A 136 10.44 -6.87 -10.41
N LEU A 137 10.55 -7.01 -9.08
CA LEU A 137 11.71 -6.57 -8.32
C LEU A 137 12.98 -7.33 -8.74
N GLY A 138 12.88 -8.63 -8.96
CA GLY A 138 13.97 -9.48 -9.44
C GLY A 138 14.40 -9.11 -10.85
N SER A 139 13.46 -8.89 -11.78
CA SER A 139 13.78 -8.42 -13.13
C SER A 139 14.48 -7.07 -13.10
N PHE A 140 13.98 -6.14 -12.29
CA PHE A 140 14.61 -4.83 -12.10
C PHE A 140 16.01 -4.95 -11.49
N ALA A 141 16.18 -5.75 -10.45
CA ALA A 141 17.46 -5.98 -9.78
C ALA A 141 18.50 -6.63 -10.72
N VAL A 142 18.10 -7.59 -11.55
CA VAL A 142 18.96 -8.21 -12.56
C VAL A 142 19.41 -7.17 -13.59
N LEU A 143 18.49 -6.36 -14.11
CA LEU A 143 18.83 -5.31 -15.07
C LEU A 143 19.72 -4.23 -14.46
N PHE A 144 19.43 -3.83 -13.23
CA PHE A 144 20.26 -2.91 -12.47
C PHE A 144 21.67 -3.49 -12.25
N ALA A 145 21.77 -4.76 -11.87
CA ALA A 145 23.05 -5.42 -11.65
C ALA A 145 23.86 -5.62 -12.93
N LEU A 146 23.20 -5.84 -14.07
CA LEU A 146 23.87 -6.05 -15.35
C LEU A 146 24.33 -4.75 -16.01
N PHE A 147 23.50 -3.69 -15.93
CA PHE A 147 23.73 -2.46 -16.68
C PHE A 147 24.21 -1.28 -15.82
N VAL A 148 23.88 -1.24 -14.52
CA VAL A 148 24.17 -0.09 -13.66
C VAL A 148 25.32 -0.37 -12.68
N LEU A 149 25.34 -1.52 -12.01
CA LEU A 149 26.41 -1.85 -11.04
C LEU A 149 27.83 -1.79 -11.63
N PRO A 150 28.13 -2.34 -12.82
CA PRO A 150 29.48 -2.29 -13.37
C PRO A 150 29.94 -0.86 -13.66
N ALA A 151 29.01 0.01 -14.08
CA ALA A 151 29.28 1.42 -14.33
C ALA A 151 29.51 2.22 -13.05
N LEU A 152 28.93 1.81 -11.92
CA LEU A 152 29.08 2.49 -10.62
C LEU A 152 30.36 2.08 -9.87
N PHE A 153 30.80 0.83 -10.02
CA PHE A 153 31.91 0.27 -9.23
C PHE A 153 33.18 -0.02 -10.04
N ASP A 154 33.16 0.22 -11.36
CA ASP A 154 34.30 -0.02 -12.26
C ASP A 154 34.80 -1.48 -12.23
N ILE A 155 33.87 -2.44 -12.04
CA ILE A 155 34.16 -3.87 -11.90
C ILE A 155 33.87 -4.61 -13.22
N GLY A 156 34.90 -5.21 -13.85
CA GLY A 156 34.78 -6.20 -14.93
C GLY A 156 35.72 -6.00 -16.14
N PRO A 157 35.91 -7.02 -17.02
CA PRO A 157 36.71 -6.91 -18.24
C PRO A 157 35.93 -6.11 -19.29
N GLY A 158 35.90 -4.80 -19.05
CA GLY A 158 35.07 -3.81 -19.75
C GLY A 158 35.20 -2.42 -19.13
N ALA A 159 36.28 -2.16 -18.38
CA ALA A 159 36.73 -0.85 -17.89
C ALA A 159 37.18 0.07 -19.06
N ALA A 160 36.34 0.15 -20.09
CA ALA A 160 36.35 1.23 -21.05
C ALA A 160 35.53 2.38 -20.45
N PRO A 161 35.86 3.65 -20.74
CA PRO A 161 35.15 4.79 -20.19
C PRO A 161 33.66 4.64 -20.45
N VAL A 162 32.91 4.65 -19.34
CA VAL A 162 31.46 4.56 -19.23
C VAL A 162 30.80 5.52 -20.24
N GLY A 163 30.39 5.00 -21.39
CA GLY A 163 29.94 5.81 -22.52
C GLY A 163 28.62 5.30 -23.09
N GLY A 164 27.50 5.80 -22.58
CA GLY A 164 26.16 5.75 -23.20
C GLY A 164 25.47 4.39 -23.32
N LEU A 165 26.19 3.29 -23.64
CA LEU A 165 25.59 2.00 -24.01
C LEU A 165 25.00 1.22 -22.82
N SER A 166 25.58 1.33 -21.63
CA SER A 166 25.06 0.68 -20.41
C SER A 166 23.76 1.34 -19.93
N LEU A 167 23.75 2.67 -19.88
CA LEU A 167 22.55 3.46 -19.55
C LEU A 167 21.50 3.35 -20.66
N ALA A 168 21.89 3.38 -21.94
CA ALA A 168 20.97 3.18 -23.05
C ALA A 168 20.35 1.77 -23.05
N GLY A 169 21.12 0.72 -22.72
CA GLY A 169 20.60 -0.63 -22.56
C GLY A 169 19.59 -0.73 -21.43
N PHE A 170 19.87 -0.10 -20.28
CA PHE A 170 18.92 -0.02 -19.16
C PHE A 170 17.64 0.74 -19.54
N LEU A 171 17.78 1.92 -20.16
CA LEU A 171 16.65 2.75 -20.58
C LEU A 171 15.81 2.08 -21.68
N LEU A 172 16.44 1.29 -22.56
CA LEU A 172 15.74 0.55 -23.62
C LEU A 172 14.90 -0.61 -23.09
N LEU A 173 15.32 -1.23 -21.97
CA LEU A 173 14.58 -2.31 -21.31
C LEU A 173 13.60 -1.79 -20.24
N LEU A 174 13.71 -0.54 -19.83
CA LEU A 174 12.80 0.08 -18.87
C LEU A 174 11.31 0.00 -19.28
N PRO A 175 10.91 0.24 -20.55
CA PRO A 175 9.53 0.04 -20.99
C PRO A 175 9.01 -1.39 -20.74
N VAL A 176 9.85 -2.41 -20.90
CA VAL A 176 9.47 -3.81 -20.66
C VAL A 176 9.18 -4.03 -19.18
N ILE A 177 10.00 -3.47 -18.29
CA ILE A 177 9.76 -3.51 -16.84
C ILE A 177 8.47 -2.78 -16.49
N VAL A 178 8.20 -1.62 -17.10
CA VAL A 178 6.97 -0.85 -16.86
C VAL A 178 5.74 -1.65 -17.28
N VAL A 179 5.77 -2.31 -18.44
CA VAL A 179 4.68 -3.19 -18.89
C VAL A 179 4.51 -4.37 -17.93
N LEU A 180 5.60 -5.01 -17.51
CA LEU A 180 5.56 -6.10 -16.52
C LEU A 180 4.96 -5.64 -15.19
N ALA A 181 5.37 -4.47 -14.69
CA ALA A 181 4.85 -3.88 -13.47
C ALA A 181 3.35 -3.53 -13.58
N LEU A 182 2.91 -3.04 -14.74
CA LEU A 182 1.50 -2.74 -15.00
C LEU A 182 0.65 -4.03 -15.01
N VAL A 183 1.13 -5.09 -15.66
CA VAL A 183 0.46 -6.40 -15.65
C VAL A 183 0.38 -6.95 -14.23
N VAL A 184 1.49 -6.91 -13.48
CA VAL A 184 1.53 -7.36 -12.09
C VAL A 184 0.62 -6.53 -11.19
N GLY A 185 0.57 -5.21 -11.36
CA GLY A 185 -0.33 -4.33 -10.63
C GLY A 185 -1.81 -4.63 -10.89
N ILE A 186 -2.17 -4.95 -12.14
CA ILE A 186 -3.54 -5.39 -12.47
C ILE A 186 -3.84 -6.73 -11.80
N VAL A 187 -2.93 -7.70 -11.87
CA VAL A 187 -3.10 -9.01 -11.22
C VAL A 187 -3.25 -8.85 -9.70
N ASP A 188 -2.47 -7.99 -9.06
CA ASP A 188 -2.59 -7.72 -7.63
C ASP A 188 -3.90 -7.01 -7.28
N THR A 189 -4.34 -6.05 -8.09
CA THR A 189 -5.63 -5.37 -7.92
C THR A 189 -6.79 -6.37 -8.01
N VAL A 190 -6.82 -7.20 -9.05
CA VAL A 190 -7.86 -8.24 -9.22
C VAL A 190 -7.79 -9.27 -8.09
N THR A 191 -6.59 -9.67 -7.68
CA THR A 191 -6.42 -10.61 -6.57
C THR A 191 -7.03 -10.03 -5.30
N THR A 192 -6.70 -8.79 -4.99
CA THR A 192 -7.14 -8.10 -3.78
C THR A 192 -8.64 -7.83 -3.80
N SER A 193 -9.17 -7.29 -4.90
CA SER A 193 -10.55 -6.85 -5.00
C SER A 193 -11.55 -7.99 -5.18
N PHE A 194 -11.17 -9.07 -5.89
CA PHE A 194 -12.12 -10.12 -6.27
C PHE A 194 -11.73 -11.52 -5.77
N VAL A 195 -10.46 -11.90 -5.89
CA VAL A 195 -10.03 -13.25 -5.49
C VAL A 195 -10.06 -13.41 -3.97
N VAL A 196 -9.67 -12.39 -3.20
CA VAL A 196 -9.72 -12.42 -1.73
C VAL A 196 -11.16 -12.64 -1.22
N PRO A 197 -12.20 -11.91 -1.68
CA PRO A 197 -13.58 -12.21 -1.31
C PRO A 197 -14.02 -13.63 -1.68
N VAL A 198 -13.66 -14.13 -2.87
CA VAL A 198 -13.96 -15.52 -3.27
C VAL A 198 -13.25 -16.54 -2.36
N MET A 199 -12.01 -16.27 -1.94
CA MET A 199 -11.29 -17.09 -0.97
C MET A 199 -11.97 -17.11 0.41
N VAL A 200 -12.58 -15.99 0.82
CA VAL A 200 -13.35 -15.89 2.07
C VAL A 200 -14.65 -16.67 1.98
N LEU A 201 -15.37 -16.59 0.86
CA LEU A 201 -16.62 -17.28 0.63
C LEU A 201 -16.47 -18.80 0.54
N GLU A 202 -15.55 -19.26 -0.31
CA GLU A 202 -15.44 -20.68 -0.66
C GLU A 202 -14.27 -21.39 0.06
N ASP A 203 -13.62 -20.75 1.04
CA ASP A 203 -12.48 -21.30 1.80
C ASP A 203 -11.32 -21.83 0.91
N ARG A 204 -11.11 -21.20 -0.25
CA ARG A 204 -10.11 -21.64 -1.24
C ARG A 204 -8.72 -21.04 -1.03
N THR A 205 -7.74 -21.61 -1.73
CA THR A 205 -6.41 -21.03 -1.92
C THR A 205 -6.43 -19.93 -2.97
N VAL A 206 -5.36 -19.13 -3.06
CA VAL A 206 -5.23 -18.05 -4.05
C VAL A 206 -5.40 -18.58 -5.49
N LEU A 207 -4.71 -19.67 -5.83
CA LEU A 207 -4.85 -20.33 -7.13
C LEU A 207 -6.25 -20.91 -7.35
N GLY A 208 -6.87 -21.44 -6.28
CA GLY A 208 -8.24 -21.94 -6.33
C GLY A 208 -9.27 -20.85 -6.61
N GLY A 209 -9.12 -19.69 -5.95
CA GLY A 209 -9.94 -18.51 -6.18
C GLY A 209 -9.76 -17.93 -7.58
N TRP A 210 -8.52 -17.84 -8.07
CA TRP A 210 -8.23 -17.44 -9.44
C TRP A 210 -8.86 -18.38 -10.48
N ARG A 211 -8.73 -19.70 -10.31
CA ARG A 211 -9.37 -20.68 -11.20
C ARG A 211 -10.89 -20.58 -11.19
N ARG A 212 -11.48 -20.21 -10.05
CA ARG A 212 -12.93 -20.04 -9.89
C ARG A 212 -13.43 -18.75 -10.55
N LEU A 213 -12.65 -17.67 -10.47
CA LEU A 213 -12.97 -16.36 -11.04
C LEU A 213 -12.73 -16.30 -12.57
N TRP A 214 -11.78 -17.10 -13.08
CA TRP A 214 -11.35 -17.07 -14.48
C TRP A 214 -12.49 -17.21 -15.50
N PRO A 215 -13.43 -18.19 -15.40
CA PRO A 215 -14.53 -18.32 -16.34
C PRO A 215 -15.40 -17.06 -16.41
N THR A 216 -15.69 -16.46 -15.26
CA THR A 216 -16.49 -15.23 -15.14
C THR A 216 -15.78 -14.04 -15.78
N MET A 217 -14.47 -13.90 -15.55
CA MET A 217 -13.65 -12.85 -16.17
C MET A 217 -13.61 -12.97 -17.69
N THR A 218 -13.45 -14.19 -18.22
CA THR A 218 -13.43 -14.41 -19.67
C THR A 218 -14.82 -14.31 -20.31
N GLY A 219 -15.88 -14.57 -19.54
CA GLY A 219 -17.27 -14.45 -20.00
C GLY A 219 -17.76 -13.00 -20.05
N GLN A 220 -17.32 -12.14 -19.12
CA GLN A 220 -17.76 -10.74 -19.01
C GLN A 220 -16.57 -9.77 -18.88
N PRO A 221 -15.59 -9.77 -19.81
CA PRO A 221 -14.34 -9.01 -19.67
C PRO A 221 -14.56 -7.50 -19.60
N TRP A 222 -15.62 -7.00 -20.23
CA TRP A 222 -15.92 -5.57 -20.25
C TRP A 222 -16.32 -5.01 -18.87
N GLN A 223 -16.96 -5.83 -18.02
CA GLN A 223 -17.32 -5.41 -16.66
C GLN A 223 -16.08 -5.32 -15.76
N TYR A 224 -15.17 -6.28 -15.86
CA TYR A 224 -13.90 -6.23 -15.13
C TYR A 224 -13.02 -5.06 -15.62
N LEU A 225 -12.99 -4.80 -16.93
CA LEU A 225 -12.28 -3.65 -17.48
C LEU A 225 -12.88 -2.34 -16.99
N ALA A 226 -14.22 -2.21 -17.01
CA ALA A 226 -14.92 -1.04 -16.48
C ALA A 226 -14.63 -0.83 -14.99
N TYR A 227 -14.64 -1.89 -14.18
CA TYR A 227 -14.22 -1.83 -12.79
C TYR A 227 -12.78 -1.34 -12.65
N LEU A 228 -11.82 -1.89 -13.41
CA LEU A 228 -10.42 -1.48 -13.30
C LEU A 228 -10.24 0.01 -13.62
N VAL A 229 -10.93 0.51 -14.64
CA VAL A 229 -10.91 1.94 -15.01
C VAL A 229 -11.57 2.79 -13.92
N ALA A 230 -12.77 2.42 -13.47
CA ALA A 230 -13.48 3.14 -12.41
C ALA A 230 -12.69 3.14 -11.11
N ASN A 231 -12.15 2.00 -10.69
CA ASN A 231 -11.31 1.86 -9.51
C ASN A 231 -10.03 2.70 -9.63
N PHE A 232 -9.41 2.78 -10.80
CA PHE A 232 -8.27 3.68 -11.02
C PHE A 232 -8.66 5.15 -10.81
N VAL A 233 -9.79 5.59 -11.38
CA VAL A 233 -10.29 6.96 -11.18
C VAL A 233 -10.63 7.22 -9.71
N LEU A 234 -11.34 6.31 -9.05
CA LEU A 234 -11.69 6.39 -7.64
C LEU A 234 -10.43 6.41 -6.75
N ALA A 235 -9.42 5.60 -7.06
CA ALA A 235 -8.15 5.60 -6.33
C ALA A 235 -7.42 6.95 -6.45
N VAL A 236 -7.45 7.58 -7.62
CA VAL A 236 -6.88 8.93 -7.82
C VAL A 236 -7.66 9.97 -7.02
N VAL A 237 -8.99 10.00 -7.15
CA VAL A 237 -9.85 10.96 -6.45
C VAL A 237 -9.71 10.81 -4.93
N THR A 238 -9.88 9.59 -4.43
CA THR A 238 -9.77 9.31 -2.99
C THR A 238 -8.35 9.50 -2.46
N GLY A 239 -7.33 9.18 -3.26
CA GLY A 239 -5.93 9.46 -2.93
C GLY A 239 -5.65 10.95 -2.73
N ILE A 240 -6.18 11.81 -3.61
CA ILE A 240 -6.11 13.27 -3.47
C ILE A 240 -6.83 13.72 -2.20
N LEU A 241 -8.04 13.22 -1.93
CA LEU A 241 -8.79 13.55 -0.71
C LEU A 241 -8.02 13.16 0.57
N VAL A 242 -7.44 11.95 0.61
CA VAL A 242 -6.62 11.48 1.73
C VAL A 242 -5.37 12.34 1.88
N ALA A 243 -4.70 12.69 0.78
CA ALA A 243 -3.51 13.53 0.82
C ALA A 243 -3.83 14.94 1.36
N ILE A 244 -4.92 15.55 0.91
CA ILE A 244 -5.38 16.86 1.40
C ILE A 244 -5.75 16.77 2.87
N ALA A 245 -6.60 15.82 3.26
CA ALA A 245 -7.04 15.67 4.64
C ALA A 245 -5.87 15.38 5.60
N THR A 246 -4.95 14.51 5.21
CA THR A 246 -3.74 14.19 5.98
C THR A 246 -2.78 15.39 6.02
N GLY A 247 -2.63 16.13 4.92
CA GLY A 247 -1.79 17.33 4.85
C GLY A 247 -2.33 18.47 5.74
N LEU A 248 -3.65 18.70 5.73
CA LEU A 248 -4.30 19.65 6.63
C LEU A 248 -4.15 19.22 8.09
N ALA A 249 -4.33 17.92 8.38
CA ALA A 249 -4.08 17.41 9.72
C ALA A 249 -2.61 17.56 10.15
N ALA A 250 -1.66 17.33 9.25
CA ALA A 250 -0.24 17.54 9.52
C ALA A 250 0.05 19.00 9.87
N LEU A 251 -0.53 19.94 9.13
CA LEU A 251 -0.41 21.37 9.40
C LEU A 251 -1.02 21.75 10.76
N LEU A 252 -2.19 21.20 11.08
CA LEU A 252 -2.84 21.42 12.36
C LEU A 252 -2.01 20.85 13.52
N LEU A 253 -1.43 19.66 13.36
CA LEU A 253 -0.52 19.04 14.33
C LEU A 253 0.80 19.81 14.45
N LEU A 254 1.26 20.48 13.40
CA LEU A 254 2.48 21.30 13.45
C LEU A 254 2.35 22.45 14.47
N ILE A 255 1.14 22.92 14.79
CA ILE A 255 0.95 23.99 15.78
C ILE A 255 1.38 23.53 17.19
N PRO A 256 0.77 22.50 17.81
CA PRO A 256 1.18 22.05 19.14
C PRO A 256 2.58 21.41 19.13
N PHE A 257 2.91 20.60 18.12
CA PHE A 257 4.20 19.92 18.06
C PHE A 257 5.35 20.87 17.69
N GLY A 258 5.08 21.89 16.88
CA GLY A 258 6.05 22.94 16.56
C GLY A 258 6.36 23.81 17.77
N PHE A 259 5.36 24.11 18.61
CA PHE A 259 5.59 24.79 19.88
C PHE A 259 6.48 23.95 20.83
N LEU A 260 6.17 22.66 21.00
CA LEU A 260 7.00 21.74 21.78
C LEU A 260 8.41 21.57 21.19
N GLY A 261 8.50 21.56 19.86
CA GLY A 261 9.77 21.51 19.12
C GLY A 261 10.61 22.75 19.34
N LEU A 262 10.00 23.94 19.38
CA LEU A 262 10.68 25.19 19.70
C LEU A 262 11.26 25.17 21.12
N ILE A 263 10.51 24.64 22.09
CA ILE A 263 11.00 24.43 23.47
C ILE A 263 12.19 23.47 23.46
N GLY A 264 12.10 22.35 22.74
CA GLY A 264 13.20 21.38 22.60
C GLY A 264 14.45 22.00 21.96
N LEU A 265 14.27 22.86 20.96
CA LEU A 265 15.35 23.59 20.29
C LEU A 265 15.99 24.63 21.20
N LEU A 266 15.20 25.35 22.01
CA LEU A 266 15.74 26.25 23.05
C LEU A 266 16.56 25.46 24.09
N LEU A 267 16.03 24.35 24.57
CA LEU A 267 16.73 23.45 25.49
C LEU A 267 18.01 22.88 24.87
N PHE A 268 18.06 22.65 23.55
CA PHE A 268 19.27 22.20 22.88
C PHE A 268 20.40 23.22 22.98
N PHE A 269 20.10 24.51 22.82
CA PHE A 269 21.10 25.57 22.98
C PHE A 269 21.52 25.79 24.44
N LEU A 270 20.63 25.57 25.41
CA LEU A 270 20.95 25.70 26.83
C LEU A 270 21.69 24.48 27.39
N PHE A 271 21.22 23.29 27.02
CA PHE A 271 21.74 22.00 27.47
C PHE A 271 21.47 20.92 26.40
N ALA A 272 22.44 20.77 25.48
CA ALA A 272 22.31 19.93 24.30
C ALA A 272 21.74 18.52 24.54
N PRO A 273 22.17 17.75 25.56
CA PRO A 273 21.64 16.40 25.78
C PRO A 273 20.13 16.37 26.07
N LEU A 274 19.61 17.32 26.85
CA LEU A 274 18.16 17.39 27.13
C LEU A 274 17.39 17.88 25.90
N GLY A 275 17.93 18.85 25.16
CA GLY A 275 17.30 19.33 23.94
C GLY A 275 17.16 18.24 22.86
N VAL A 276 18.22 17.45 22.63
CA VAL A 276 18.16 16.30 21.72
C VAL A 276 17.09 15.30 22.17
N GLY A 277 17.04 14.99 23.48
CA GLY A 277 16.03 14.09 24.04
C GLY A 277 14.59 14.59 23.80
N VAL A 278 14.33 15.87 24.09
CA VAL A 278 13.01 16.47 23.89
C VAL A 278 12.64 16.50 22.40
N LEU A 279 13.54 16.92 21.52
CA LEU A 279 13.30 16.95 20.07
C LEU A 279 13.01 15.55 19.51
N ALA A 280 13.75 14.54 19.95
CA ALA A 280 13.51 13.15 19.53
C ALA A 280 12.13 12.66 19.98
N VAL A 281 11.74 12.90 21.23
CA VAL A 281 10.42 12.51 21.75
C VAL A 281 9.30 13.23 21.01
N VAL A 282 9.41 14.56 20.85
CA VAL A 282 8.42 15.38 20.13
C VAL A 282 8.30 14.92 18.68
N GLY A 283 9.43 14.65 18.01
CA GLY A 283 9.44 14.15 16.63
C GLY A 283 8.78 12.79 16.48
N VAL A 284 9.09 11.84 17.38
CA VAL A 284 8.45 10.51 17.37
C VAL A 284 6.94 10.62 17.63
N LEU A 285 6.53 11.41 18.63
CA LEU A 285 5.11 11.62 18.93
C LEU A 285 4.37 12.31 17.78
N PHE A 286 5.01 13.26 17.10
CA PHE A 286 4.45 13.90 15.91
C PHE A 286 4.21 12.89 14.79
N VAL A 287 5.20 12.03 14.49
CA VAL A 287 5.06 10.99 13.47
C VAL A 287 3.97 10.00 13.85
N LEU A 288 3.92 9.54 15.11
CA LEU A 288 2.87 8.63 15.58
C LEU A 288 1.47 9.25 15.48
N ALA A 289 1.33 10.53 15.87
CA ALA A 289 0.08 11.26 15.74
C ALA A 289 -0.34 11.41 14.27
N LEU A 290 0.60 11.75 13.39
CA LEU A 290 0.35 11.86 11.96
C LEU A 290 -0.08 10.54 11.35
N LEU A 291 0.59 9.43 11.68
CA LEU A 291 0.21 8.09 11.23
C LEU A 291 -1.18 7.68 11.73
N ALA A 292 -1.52 8.01 12.98
CA ALA A 292 -2.84 7.74 13.53
C ALA A 292 -3.95 8.52 12.81
N VAL A 293 -3.72 9.80 12.52
CA VAL A 293 -4.69 10.61 11.75
C VAL A 293 -4.80 10.13 10.31
N ALA A 294 -3.68 9.83 9.65
CA ALA A 294 -3.69 9.28 8.30
C ALA A 294 -4.50 7.97 8.22
N ALA A 295 -4.31 7.07 9.19
CA ALA A 295 -5.07 5.83 9.28
C ALA A 295 -6.58 6.08 9.46
N LEU A 296 -6.96 7.02 10.33
CA LEU A 296 -8.37 7.39 10.55
C LEU A 296 -9.01 8.02 9.30
N VAL A 297 -8.28 8.88 8.58
CA VAL A 297 -8.72 9.49 7.31
C VAL A 297 -8.91 8.43 6.24
N GLN A 298 -8.07 7.39 6.23
CA GLN A 298 -8.17 6.29 5.27
C GLN A 298 -9.34 5.33 5.55
N VAL A 299 -9.87 5.25 6.78
CA VAL A 299 -10.99 4.35 7.14
C VAL A 299 -12.17 4.45 6.16
N PRO A 300 -12.78 5.63 5.93
CA PRO A 300 -13.91 5.74 5.01
C PRO A 300 -13.53 5.38 3.59
N VAL A 301 -12.36 5.80 3.11
CA VAL A 301 -11.90 5.54 1.74
C VAL A 301 -11.69 4.05 1.48
N VAL A 302 -10.95 3.37 2.34
CA VAL A 302 -10.65 1.95 2.16
C VAL A 302 -11.91 1.10 2.33
N THR A 303 -12.81 1.49 3.23
CA THR A 303 -14.12 0.85 3.39
C THR A 303 -14.97 1.01 2.14
N TYR A 304 -15.03 2.24 1.59
CA TYR A 304 -15.74 2.56 0.36
C TYR A 304 -15.27 1.75 -0.84
N LEU A 305 -13.96 1.77 -1.13
CA LEU A 305 -13.41 1.00 -2.25
C LEU A 305 -13.65 -0.50 -2.10
N ARG A 306 -13.69 -1.00 -0.85
CA ARG A 306 -13.96 -2.40 -0.57
C ARG A 306 -15.43 -2.77 -0.77
N TYR A 307 -16.37 -1.94 -0.30
CA TYR A 307 -17.79 -2.15 -0.59
C TYR A 307 -18.08 -2.08 -2.08
N TYR A 308 -17.52 -1.10 -2.77
CA TYR A 308 -17.62 -0.99 -4.23
C TYR A 308 -17.16 -2.27 -4.94
N ALA A 309 -16.01 -2.83 -4.56
CA ALA A 309 -15.54 -4.09 -5.13
C ALA A 309 -16.47 -5.28 -4.83
N LEU A 310 -17.05 -5.34 -3.63
CA LEU A 310 -17.95 -6.43 -3.21
C LEU A 310 -19.31 -6.36 -3.94
N LEU A 311 -19.87 -5.17 -4.11
CA LEU A 311 -21.11 -4.96 -4.85
C LEU A 311 -20.93 -5.32 -6.33
N VAL A 312 -19.91 -4.76 -6.98
CA VAL A 312 -19.58 -5.08 -8.37
C VAL A 312 -19.38 -6.58 -8.57
N LEU A 313 -18.71 -7.27 -7.63
CA LEU A 313 -18.53 -8.72 -7.71
C LEU A 313 -19.87 -9.49 -7.64
N GLY A 314 -20.77 -9.10 -6.73
CA GLY A 314 -22.10 -9.70 -6.59
C GLY A 314 -23.04 -9.41 -7.77
N ASP A 315 -22.83 -8.29 -8.47
CA ASP A 315 -23.55 -7.92 -9.70
C ASP A 315 -23.07 -8.70 -10.91
N ILE A 316 -21.76 -8.89 -11.06
CA ILE A 316 -21.16 -9.69 -12.13
C ILE A 316 -21.53 -11.18 -11.97
N ALA A 317 -21.47 -11.68 -10.73
CA ALA A 317 -21.74 -13.07 -10.40
C ALA A 317 -22.42 -13.18 -9.03
N THR A 318 -23.72 -13.45 -9.05
CA THR A 318 -24.55 -13.59 -7.84
C THR A 318 -24.08 -14.71 -6.91
N GLU A 319 -23.39 -15.74 -7.43
CA GLU A 319 -22.74 -16.78 -6.62
C GLU A 319 -21.60 -16.27 -5.74
N PHE A 320 -21.06 -15.09 -6.05
CA PHE A 320 -19.99 -14.42 -5.31
C PHE A 320 -20.50 -13.19 -4.56
N ASP A 321 -21.80 -13.07 -4.30
CA ASP A 321 -22.34 -11.99 -3.47
C ASP A 321 -22.06 -12.25 -1.98
N LEU A 322 -21.13 -11.49 -1.40
CA LEU A 322 -20.77 -11.59 0.02
C LEU A 322 -21.77 -10.87 0.93
N ILE A 323 -22.53 -9.93 0.40
CA ILE A 323 -23.31 -8.96 1.17
C ILE A 323 -24.74 -8.81 0.60
N PRO A 324 -25.47 -9.93 0.36
CA PRO A 324 -26.74 -9.89 -0.35
C PRO A 324 -27.80 -9.09 0.41
N GLU A 325 -27.82 -9.17 1.74
CA GLU A 325 -28.75 -8.42 2.59
C GLU A 325 -28.48 -6.91 2.51
N ARG A 326 -27.21 -6.49 2.52
CA ARG A 326 -26.81 -5.09 2.40
C ARG A 326 -27.10 -4.52 1.02
N ARG A 327 -26.77 -5.28 -0.03
CA ARG A 327 -27.06 -4.90 -1.42
C ARG A 327 -28.56 -4.69 -1.64
N ALA A 328 -29.39 -5.60 -1.11
CA ALA A 328 -30.83 -5.46 -1.17
C ALA A 328 -31.33 -4.23 -0.40
N ALA A 329 -30.79 -3.96 0.80
CA ALA A 329 -31.20 -2.82 1.61
C ALA A 329 -30.95 -1.48 0.92
N VAL A 330 -29.74 -1.25 0.37
CA VAL A 330 -29.37 0.00 -0.29
C VAL A 330 -30.25 0.27 -1.51
N ARG A 331 -30.46 -0.76 -2.36
CA ARG A 331 -31.28 -0.63 -3.57
C ARG A 331 -32.79 -0.55 -3.31
N THR A 332 -33.24 -0.91 -2.12
CA THR A 332 -34.65 -0.73 -1.72
C THR A 332 -34.90 0.67 -1.16
N GLU A 333 -33.86 1.37 -0.65
CA GLU A 333 -33.98 2.76 -0.19
C GLU A 333 -34.06 3.78 -1.35
N GLU A 334 -33.64 3.40 -2.56
CA GLU A 334 -33.78 4.23 -3.78
C GLU A 334 -35.15 4.11 -4.48
N LEU A 335 -36.00 3.15 -4.11
CA LEU A 335 -37.33 2.90 -4.69
C LEU A 335 -38.46 3.49 -3.83
#